data_AF-A0A2G2VJM9-F1
#
_entry.id   AF-A0A2G2VJM9-F1
#
_cell.length_a   1.000
_cell.length_b   1.000
_cell.length_c   1.000
_cell.angle_alpha   90.00
_cell.angle_beta   90.00
_cell.angle_gamma   90.00
#
_symmetry.space_group_name_H-M   'P 1'
#
loop_
_entity.id
_entity.type
_entity.pdbx_description
1 polymer ?
#
loop_
_entity_poly.entity_id
_entity_poly.type
_entity_poly.pdbx_seq_one_letter_code
_entity_poly.pdbx_strand_id
1 'polypeptide(L)'
;MDSRLCLATFFILGYSWCCTARDLPAGNLIVSQTEDDNVSALQMNNNLEEGRQDHRPTVEEVDVNEKLCTLCEEYTARAVKYMANNKTQTEIIELLHKSCLKMRFYKQECTILVDLYAPLFFVEINKMGPEEFCEEFGFCGLGITSHVLSGKIELQFMPPTSY
;
A
#
# COMPACT_ATOMS: atom_id res chain seq x y z
N MET A 1 -7.45 -32.24 11.30
CA MET A 1 -8.10 -32.74 10.07
C MET A 1 -7.20 -32.39 8.91
N ASP A 2 -6.57 -33.40 8.32
CA ASP A 2 -5.44 -33.30 7.39
C ASP A 2 -5.73 -32.54 6.09
N SER A 3 -4.81 -31.64 5.71
CA SER A 3 -4.82 -30.82 4.49
C SER A 3 -4.96 -31.63 3.19
N ARG A 4 -4.72 -32.95 3.26
CA ARG A 4 -4.87 -33.88 2.14
C ARG A 4 -6.33 -34.20 1.81
N LEU A 5 -7.24 -34.10 2.78
CA LEU A 5 -8.67 -34.34 2.58
C LEU A 5 -9.33 -33.18 1.83
N CYS A 6 -8.84 -31.94 2.03
CA CYS A 6 -9.39 -30.74 1.41
C CYS A 6 -9.12 -30.63 -0.10
N LEU A 7 -7.96 -31.12 -0.58
CA LEU A 7 -7.67 -31.16 -2.01
C LEU A 7 -8.52 -32.23 -2.73
N ALA A 8 -8.77 -33.36 -2.06
CA ALA A 8 -9.56 -34.45 -2.63
C ALA A 8 -11.04 -34.06 -2.82
N THR A 9 -11.62 -33.28 -1.90
CA THR A 9 -13.00 -32.80 -2.02
C THR A 9 -13.16 -31.71 -3.08
N PHE A 10 -12.12 -30.90 -3.30
CA PHE A 10 -12.09 -29.84 -4.33
C PHE A 10 -12.21 -30.39 -5.74
N PHE A 11 -11.48 -31.48 -6.04
CA PHE A 11 -11.50 -32.08 -7.37
C PHE A 11 -12.79 -32.85 -7.67
N ILE A 12 -13.45 -33.40 -6.64
CA ILE A 12 -14.60 -34.30 -6.84
C ILE A 12 -15.93 -33.57 -6.91
N LEU A 13 -16.10 -32.46 -6.19
CA LEU A 13 -17.41 -31.78 -6.16
C LEU A 13 -17.47 -30.47 -6.94
N GLY A 14 -16.35 -29.98 -7.50
CA GLY A 14 -16.37 -28.80 -8.39
C GLY A 14 -16.92 -27.51 -7.75
N TYR A 15 -17.10 -27.48 -6.43
CA TYR A 15 -17.51 -26.29 -5.70
C TYR A 15 -16.27 -25.47 -5.33
N SER A 16 -16.26 -24.21 -5.78
CA SER A 16 -15.29 -23.21 -5.36
C SER A 16 -15.53 -22.86 -3.89
N TRP A 17 -14.91 -23.62 -2.99
CA TRP A 17 -14.76 -23.23 -1.59
C TRP A 17 -13.32 -23.36 -1.15
N CYS A 18 -12.49 -22.37 -1.49
CA CYS A 18 -11.19 -22.19 -0.85
C CYS A 18 -11.20 -20.94 0.02
N CYS A 19 -11.25 -21.19 1.33
CA CYS A 19 -10.72 -20.39 2.44
C CYS A 19 -11.22 -18.95 2.59
N THR A 20 -12.13 -18.73 3.54
CA THR A 20 -12.18 -17.45 4.28
C THR A 20 -10.88 -17.32 5.09
N ALA A 21 -10.25 -16.15 5.05
CA ALA A 21 -8.97 -15.84 5.69
C ALA A 21 -9.03 -15.76 7.23
N ARG A 22 -9.97 -16.48 7.88
CA ARG A 22 -10.33 -16.24 9.28
C ARG A 22 -9.56 -17.08 10.31
N ASP A 23 -8.65 -17.94 9.87
CA ASP A 23 -7.78 -18.71 10.78
C ASP A 23 -6.30 -18.53 10.42
N LEU A 24 -5.79 -17.31 10.60
CA LEU A 24 -4.37 -17.11 10.90
C LEU A 24 -4.27 -17.08 12.43
N PRO A 25 -3.54 -18.00 13.09
CA PRO A 25 -3.22 -17.80 14.50
C PRO A 25 -2.43 -16.50 14.60
N ALA A 26 -2.98 -15.52 15.34
CA ALA A 26 -2.23 -14.38 15.78
C ALA A 26 -1.03 -14.91 16.58
N GLY A 27 0.12 -15.04 15.92
CA GLY A 27 1.38 -15.15 16.62
C GLY A 27 1.51 -13.87 17.44
N ASN A 28 1.63 -14.00 18.76
CA ASN A 28 1.95 -12.89 19.64
C ASN A 28 3.23 -12.22 19.13
N LEU A 29 3.09 -11.12 18.38
CA LEU A 29 4.16 -10.14 18.29
C LEU A 29 4.08 -9.33 19.59
N ILE A 30 4.82 -9.81 20.58
CA ILE A 30 5.22 -9.00 21.71
C ILE A 30 6.26 -8.03 21.12
N VAL A 31 5.80 -6.88 20.61
CA VAL A 31 6.68 -5.73 20.44
C VAL A 31 7.02 -5.30 21.86
N SER A 32 8.23 -5.59 22.29
CA SER A 32 8.78 -5.13 23.56
C SER A 32 8.59 -3.61 23.65
N GLN A 33 7.73 -3.17 24.57
CA GLN A 33 7.78 -1.81 25.08
C GLN A 33 9.13 -1.65 25.78
N THR A 34 9.98 -0.79 25.23
CA THR A 34 11.00 -0.08 25.99
C THR A 34 10.71 1.41 25.81
N GLU A 35 10.57 2.08 26.94
CA GLU A 35 10.41 3.53 27.11
C GLU A 35 11.42 4.31 26.24
N ASP A 36 10.92 5.25 25.42
CA ASP A 36 11.16 6.68 25.59
C ASP A 36 10.53 7.49 24.41
N ASP A 37 9.87 8.58 24.79
CA ASP A 37 9.48 9.79 24.03
C ASP A 37 8.31 9.77 22.99
N ASN A 38 7.13 10.13 23.52
CA ASN A 38 6.13 11.09 23.01
C ASN A 38 5.44 10.94 21.62
N VAL A 39 4.69 9.87 21.38
CA VAL A 39 3.58 9.96 20.42
C VAL A 39 2.26 10.06 21.18
N SER A 40 1.77 11.29 21.32
CA SER A 40 0.41 11.55 21.78
C SER A 40 -0.57 10.97 20.77
N ALA A 41 -1.23 9.89 21.13
CA ALA A 41 -2.42 9.43 20.45
C ALA A 41 -3.51 10.51 20.61
N LEU A 42 -3.91 11.15 19.51
CA LEU A 42 -5.14 11.94 19.50
C LEU A 42 -6.32 10.98 19.68
N GLN A 43 -6.97 11.07 20.83
CA GLN A 43 -8.21 10.40 21.13
C GLN A 43 -9.35 11.07 20.35
N MET A 44 -10.16 10.28 19.66
CA MET A 44 -11.38 10.75 19.02
C MET A 44 -12.57 10.35 19.90
N ASN A 45 -13.23 11.35 20.49
CA ASN A 45 -14.34 11.16 21.42
C ASN A 45 -15.64 11.40 20.64
N ASN A 46 -16.47 10.37 20.46
CA ASN A 46 -17.80 10.54 19.91
C ASN A 46 -18.78 10.83 21.06
N ASN A 47 -19.23 12.09 21.17
CA ASN A 47 -20.39 12.43 21.98
C ASN A 47 -21.64 12.41 21.09
N LEU A 48 -22.59 11.56 21.45
CA LEU A 48 -23.92 11.48 20.86
C LEU A 48 -24.84 12.37 21.69
N GLU A 49 -25.36 13.46 21.10
CA GLU A 49 -26.55 14.14 21.61
C GLU A 49 -27.60 14.29 20.51
N GLU A 50 -28.84 13.98 20.88
CA GLU A 50 -30.00 13.80 20.03
C GLU A 50 -30.82 15.11 20.02
N GLY A 51 -30.99 15.73 18.85
CA GLY A 51 -31.75 16.98 18.70
C GLY A 51 -32.21 17.20 17.26
N ARG A 52 -33.53 17.20 17.05
CA ARG A 52 -34.16 17.39 15.73
C ARG A 52 -34.36 18.88 15.43
N GLN A 53 -33.69 19.41 14.39
CA GLN A 53 -34.13 20.60 13.68
C GLN A 53 -33.84 20.54 12.18
N ASP A 54 -34.89 20.85 11.43
CA ASP A 54 -35.05 20.88 9.98
C ASP A 54 -34.22 22.02 9.37
N HIS A 55 -33.09 21.70 8.73
CA HIS A 55 -32.34 22.53 7.77
C HIS A 55 -31.71 21.60 6.73
N ARG A 56 -31.95 21.87 5.44
CA ARG A 56 -31.35 21.19 4.29
C ARG A 56 -29.81 21.20 4.42
N PRO A 57 -29.11 20.06 4.53
CA PRO A 57 -27.67 20.09 4.65
C PRO A 57 -27.06 20.40 3.27
N THR A 58 -26.45 21.57 3.13
CA THR A 58 -25.43 21.78 2.12
C THR A 58 -24.12 21.20 2.67
N VAL A 59 -23.78 20.00 2.22
CA VAL A 59 -22.41 19.58 1.87
C VAL A 59 -21.36 19.74 2.99
N GLU A 60 -21.26 18.75 3.89
CA GLU A 60 -19.98 18.37 4.54
C GLU A 60 -19.14 17.48 3.59
N GLU A 61 -18.98 17.90 2.34
CA GLU A 61 -18.24 17.15 1.32
C GLU A 61 -16.94 17.88 0.91
N VAL A 62 -16.65 19.05 1.50
CA VAL A 62 -15.50 19.89 1.13
C VAL A 62 -14.25 19.62 1.98
N ASP A 63 -14.34 18.87 3.09
CA ASP A 63 -13.20 18.72 4.02
C ASP A 63 -12.41 17.41 3.88
N VAL A 64 -13.04 16.33 3.40
CA VAL A 64 -12.37 15.01 3.32
C VAL A 64 -11.36 14.93 2.17
N ASN A 65 -11.70 15.52 1.02
CA ASN A 65 -10.86 15.49 -0.16
C ASN A 65 -9.58 16.32 0.01
N GLU A 66 -9.67 17.50 0.61
CA GLU A 66 -8.51 18.34 0.91
C GLU A 66 -7.57 17.67 1.92
N LYS A 67 -8.13 17.00 2.94
CA LYS A 67 -7.34 16.21 3.90
C LYS A 67 -6.65 15.00 3.26
N LEU A 68 -7.33 14.27 2.38
CA LEU A 68 -6.75 13.11 1.69
C LEU A 68 -5.66 13.51 0.69
N CYS A 69 -5.88 14.61 -0.04
CA CYS A 69 -4.86 15.19 -0.90
C CYS A 69 -3.61 15.57 -0.10
N THR A 70 -3.78 16.35 0.98
CA THR A 70 -2.68 16.77 1.86
C THR A 70 -1.90 15.58 2.42
N LEU A 71 -2.60 14.54 2.89
CA LEU A 71 -1.95 13.32 3.38
C LEU A 71 -1.18 12.62 2.26
N CYS A 72 -1.78 12.45 1.08
CA CYS A 72 -1.12 11.84 -0.06
C CYS A 72 0.18 12.56 -0.40
N GLU A 73 0.16 13.89 -0.48
CA GLU A 73 1.34 14.69 -0.81
C GLU A 73 2.41 14.57 0.27
N GLU A 74 2.04 14.63 1.55
CA GLU A 74 2.98 14.50 2.66
C GLU A 74 3.65 13.12 2.67
N TYR A 75 2.88 12.04 2.45
CA TYR A 75 3.42 10.69 2.37
C TYR A 75 4.30 10.49 1.13
N THR A 76 3.88 10.99 -0.03
CA THR A 76 4.67 10.90 -1.26
C THR A 76 5.98 11.66 -1.12
N ALA A 77 5.96 12.88 -0.57
CA ALA A 77 7.17 13.65 -0.32
C ALA A 77 8.15 12.92 0.63
N ARG A 78 7.62 12.32 1.71
CA ARG A 78 8.43 11.51 2.62
C ARG A 78 9.01 10.27 1.94
N ALA A 79 8.20 9.58 1.13
CA ALA A 79 8.61 8.37 0.42
C ALA A 79 9.71 8.69 -0.60
N VAL A 80 9.54 9.71 -1.44
CA VAL A 80 10.55 10.15 -2.42
C VAL A 80 11.85 10.53 -1.71
N LYS A 81 11.78 11.32 -0.63
CA LYS A 81 12.97 11.68 0.16
C LYS A 81 13.66 10.45 0.76
N TYR A 82 12.90 9.47 1.24
CA TYR A 82 13.45 8.23 1.78
C TYR A 82 14.12 7.38 0.69
N MET A 83 13.53 7.32 -0.51
CA MET A 83 14.07 6.62 -1.68
C MET A 83 15.30 7.32 -2.29
N ALA A 84 15.44 8.63 -2.11
CA ALA A 84 16.63 9.38 -2.51
C ALA A 84 17.88 9.06 -1.66
N ASN A 85 17.71 8.44 -0.50
CA ASN A 85 18.82 8.14 0.40
C ASN A 85 19.63 6.93 -0.11
N ASN A 86 20.93 7.13 -0.37
CA ASN A 86 21.83 6.07 -0.86
C ASN A 86 21.87 4.81 0.03
N LYS A 87 21.74 4.97 1.35
CA LYS A 87 21.70 3.83 2.28
C LYS A 87 20.42 3.03 2.08
N THR A 88 19.27 3.69 2.01
CA THR A 88 17.98 3.05 1.67
C THR A 88 18.06 2.29 0.35
N GLN A 89 18.59 2.91 -0.69
CA GLN A 89 18.74 2.27 -2.01
C GLN A 89 19.59 1.00 -1.94
N THR A 90 20.73 1.09 -1.25
CA THR A 90 21.63 -0.05 -1.04
C THR A 90 20.93 -1.19 -0.30
N GLU A 91 20.22 -0.87 0.80
CA GLU A 91 19.49 -1.87 1.59
C GLU A 91 18.40 -2.57 0.78
N ILE A 92 17.65 -1.82 -0.05
CA ILE A 92 16.62 -2.38 -0.94
C ILE A 92 17.27 -3.29 -2.00
N ILE A 93 18.34 -2.87 -2.67
CA ILE A 93 19.03 -3.68 -3.68
C ILE A 93 19.56 -4.98 -3.07
N GLU A 94 20.18 -4.90 -1.89
CA GLU A 94 20.65 -6.09 -1.18
C GLU A 94 19.50 -7.04 -0.84
N LEU A 95 18.35 -6.51 -0.42
CA LEU A 95 17.16 -7.32 -0.12
C LEU A 95 16.62 -8.00 -1.39
N LEU A 96 16.60 -7.30 -2.51
CA LEU A 96 16.20 -7.84 -3.81
C LEU A 96 17.17 -8.95 -4.26
N HIS A 97 18.48 -8.74 -4.15
CA HIS A 97 19.47 -9.77 -4.44
C HIS A 97 19.29 -11.00 -3.54
N LYS A 98 19.15 -10.80 -2.22
CA LYS A 98 18.86 -11.89 -1.27
C LYS A 98 17.60 -12.67 -1.66
N SER A 99 16.61 -12.00 -2.23
CA SER A 99 15.39 -12.63 -2.73
C SER A 99 15.66 -13.43 -4.01
N CYS A 100 16.45 -12.91 -4.95
CA CYS A 100 16.91 -13.67 -6.12
C CYS A 100 17.67 -14.94 -5.73
N LEU A 101 18.51 -14.89 -4.69
CA LEU A 101 19.25 -16.07 -4.20
C LEU A 101 18.32 -17.20 -3.71
N LYS A 102 17.11 -16.87 -3.24
CA LYS A 102 16.11 -17.85 -2.79
C LYS A 102 15.33 -18.48 -3.94
N MET A 103 15.42 -17.95 -5.16
CA MET A 103 14.73 -18.50 -6.31
C MET A 103 15.41 -19.81 -6.75
N ARG A 104 14.60 -20.86 -6.95
CA ARG A 104 15.09 -22.17 -7.43
C ARG A 104 15.51 -22.15 -8.89
N PHE A 105 14.78 -21.38 -9.70
CA PHE A 105 15.01 -21.15 -11.12
C PHE A 105 15.14 -19.65 -11.35
N TYR A 106 15.86 -19.22 -12.39
CA TYR A 106 16.05 -17.81 -12.78
C TYR A 106 16.84 -16.93 -11.81
N LYS A 107 17.67 -17.52 -10.94
CA LYS A 107 18.50 -16.75 -10.00
C LYS A 107 19.34 -15.69 -10.73
N GLN A 108 19.97 -16.07 -11.84
CA GLN A 108 20.86 -15.20 -12.59
C GLN A 108 20.09 -14.11 -13.33
N GLU A 109 19.00 -14.46 -14.00
CA GLU A 109 18.11 -13.54 -14.68
C GLU A 109 17.50 -12.54 -13.70
N CYS A 110 17.07 -12.99 -12.51
CA CYS A 110 16.61 -12.12 -11.43
C CYS A 110 17.69 -11.12 -11.01
N THR A 111 18.92 -11.57 -10.76
CA THR A 111 20.03 -10.68 -10.39
C THR A 111 20.30 -9.64 -11.49
N ILE A 112 20.30 -10.05 -12.77
CA ILE A 112 20.47 -9.12 -13.90
C ILE A 112 19.36 -8.07 -13.92
N LEU A 113 18.11 -8.47 -13.69
CA LEU A 113 16.99 -7.53 -13.63
C LEU A 113 17.12 -6.55 -12.47
N VAL A 114 17.55 -7.01 -11.29
CA VAL A 114 17.77 -6.13 -10.14
C VAL A 114 18.88 -5.12 -10.45
N ASP A 115 20.00 -5.58 -10.98
CA ASP A 115 21.15 -4.73 -11.32
C ASP A 115 20.81 -3.67 -12.38
N LEU A 116 19.92 -4.01 -13.31
CA LEU A 116 19.49 -3.10 -14.36
C LEU A 116 18.40 -2.13 -13.90
N TYR A 117 17.33 -2.65 -13.29
CA TYR A 117 16.11 -1.87 -13.07
C TYR A 117 16.07 -1.17 -11.73
N ALA A 118 16.69 -1.70 -10.66
CA ALA A 118 16.61 -1.05 -9.36
C ALA A 118 17.28 0.35 -9.35
N PRO A 119 18.48 0.55 -9.94
CA PRO A 119 19.07 1.88 -10.03
C PRO A 119 18.22 2.85 -10.87
N LEU A 120 17.68 2.38 -12.00
CA LEU A 120 16.80 3.18 -12.87
C LEU A 120 15.52 3.59 -12.13
N PHE A 121 14.93 2.68 -11.37
CA PHE A 121 13.76 2.95 -10.54
C PHE A 121 14.03 4.09 -9.55
N PHE A 122 15.18 4.08 -8.87
CA PHE A 122 15.52 5.18 -7.96
C PHE A 122 15.74 6.51 -8.67
N VAL A 123 16.28 6.51 -9.88
CA VAL A 123 16.40 7.74 -10.68
C VAL A 123 15.02 8.29 -11.05
N GLU A 124 14.09 7.44 -11.47
CA GLU A 124 12.75 7.88 -11.88
C GLU A 124 11.88 8.31 -10.69
N ILE A 125 11.87 7.56 -9.58
CA ILE A 125 11.05 7.93 -8.42
C ILE A 125 11.50 9.25 -7.79
N ASN A 126 12.79 9.60 -7.89
CA ASN A 126 13.32 10.87 -7.39
C ASN A 126 12.89 12.09 -8.20
N LYS A 127 12.37 11.89 -9.42
CA LYS A 127 11.79 12.96 -10.25
C LYS A 127 10.31 13.17 -9.97
N MET A 128 9.67 12.26 -9.25
CA MET A 128 8.23 12.27 -8.99
C MET A 128 7.85 13.44 -8.08
N GLY A 129 6.95 14.29 -8.55
CA GLY A 129 6.34 15.37 -7.77
C GLY A 129 5.18 14.84 -6.90
N PRO A 130 5.10 15.20 -5.61
CA PRO A 130 3.98 14.78 -4.74
C PRO A 130 2.60 15.18 -5.26
N GLU A 131 2.47 16.40 -5.78
CA GLU A 131 1.22 16.93 -6.36
C GLU A 131 0.81 16.11 -7.60
N GLU A 132 1.69 16.00 -8.60
CA GLU A 132 1.44 15.25 -9.83
C GLU A 132 1.09 13.77 -9.54
N PHE A 133 1.81 13.13 -8.63
CA PHE A 133 1.46 11.76 -8.21
C PHE A 133 0.07 11.70 -7.60
N CYS A 134 -0.26 12.58 -6.66
CA CYS A 134 -1.55 12.55 -5.99
C CYS A 134 -2.73 12.93 -6.89
N GLU A 135 -2.51 13.77 -7.90
CA GLU A 135 -3.47 14.03 -8.97
C GLU A 135 -3.69 12.80 -9.88
N GLU A 136 -2.60 12.18 -10.37
CA GLU A 136 -2.63 10.98 -11.21
C GLU A 136 -3.40 9.83 -10.53
N PHE A 137 -3.17 9.66 -9.22
CA PHE A 137 -3.85 8.64 -8.42
C PHE A 137 -5.23 9.07 -7.88
N GLY A 138 -5.71 10.27 -8.23
CA GLY A 138 -7.05 10.76 -7.91
C GLY A 138 -7.29 11.09 -6.43
N PHE A 139 -6.21 11.32 -5.67
CA PHE A 139 -6.28 11.82 -4.28
C PHE A 139 -6.44 13.34 -4.22
N CYS A 140 -6.03 14.06 -5.28
CA CYS A 140 -6.19 15.50 -5.43
C CYS A 140 -7.09 15.79 -6.64
N GLY A 141 -8.09 16.68 -6.48
CA GLY A 141 -9.03 17.06 -7.55
C GLY A 141 -10.44 17.40 -7.02
N LEU A 142 -11.34 17.93 -7.86
CA LEU A 142 -12.69 18.39 -7.45
C LEU A 142 -13.69 17.25 -7.09
N GLY A 143 -13.21 16.02 -6.99
CA GLY A 143 -13.97 14.86 -6.53
C GLY A 143 -13.09 13.62 -6.61
N ILE A 144 -12.92 12.94 -5.48
CA ILE A 144 -12.23 11.64 -5.43
C ILE A 144 -12.95 10.73 -6.42
N THR A 145 -12.25 10.27 -7.46
CA THR A 145 -12.87 9.35 -8.42
C THR A 145 -13.32 8.11 -7.64
N SER A 146 -14.53 7.60 -7.92
CA SER A 146 -15.11 6.43 -7.22
C SER A 146 -14.16 5.22 -7.16
N HIS A 147 -13.18 5.18 -8.06
CA HIS A 147 -12.11 4.19 -8.13
C HIS A 147 -11.19 4.18 -6.89
N VAL A 148 -10.84 5.34 -6.32
CA VAL A 148 -9.98 5.44 -5.14
C VAL A 148 -10.70 4.91 -3.89
N LEU A 149 -11.97 5.29 -3.70
CA LEU A 149 -12.81 4.82 -2.59
C LEU A 149 -13.14 3.32 -2.69
N SER A 150 -13.15 2.78 -3.92
CA SER A 150 -13.36 1.36 -4.18
C SER A 150 -12.06 0.53 -4.08
N GLY A 151 -10.92 1.15 -3.74
CA GLY A 151 -9.61 0.49 -3.67
C GLY A 151 -9.12 -0.03 -5.02
N LYS A 152 -9.64 0.52 -6.13
CA LYS A 152 -9.33 0.08 -7.49
C LYS A 152 -8.31 1.03 -8.10
N ILE A 153 -7.10 1.03 -7.53
CA ILE A 153 -5.92 1.62 -8.17
C ILE A 153 -5.47 0.61 -9.24
N GLU A 154 -5.67 0.93 -10.51
CA GLU A 154 -5.00 0.17 -11.58
C GLU A 154 -3.53 0.58 -11.61
N LEU A 155 -2.64 -0.36 -11.24
CA LEU A 155 -1.21 -0.18 -11.38
C LEU A 155 -0.85 -0.25 -12.87
N GLN A 156 -1.01 0.86 -13.60
CA GLN A 156 -0.40 1.03 -14.94
C GLN A 156 1.08 1.42 -14.84
N PHE A 157 1.79 0.94 -13.82
CA PHE A 157 3.21 1.25 -13.57
C PHE A 157 4.19 0.51 -14.47
N MET A 158 3.71 -0.15 -15.52
CA MET A 158 4.59 -0.64 -16.56
C MET A 158 4.32 0.20 -17.82
N PRO A 159 5.23 1.10 -18.23
CA PRO A 159 5.14 1.65 -19.56
C PRO A 159 5.07 0.47 -20.55
N PRO A 160 4.23 0.55 -21.60
CA PRO A 160 4.26 -0.45 -22.65
C PRO A 160 5.68 -0.47 -23.19
N THR A 161 6.35 -1.62 -23.07
CA THR A 161 7.59 -1.87 -23.81
C THR A 161 7.19 -1.91 -25.27
N SER A 162 7.39 -0.79 -25.98
CA SER A 162 7.38 -0.78 -27.43
C SER A 162 8.64 -1.51 -27.91
N TYR A 163 8.50 -2.81 -28.15
CA TYR A 163 9.35 -3.55 -29.07
C TYR A 163 8.53 -3.93 -30.29
#